data_AF-A0A2E1IE53-F1
#
_entry.id   AF-A0A2E1IE53-F1
#
_cell.length_a   1.000
_cell.length_b   1.000
_cell.length_c   1.000
_cell.angle_alpha   90.00
_cell.angle_beta   90.00
_cell.angle_gamma   90.00
#
_symmetry.space_group_name_H-M   'P 1'
#
loop_
_entity.id
_entity.type
_entity.pdbx_description
1 polymer ?
#
loop_
_entity_poly.entity_id
_entity_poly.type
_entity_poly.pdbx_seq_one_letter_code
_entity_poly.pdbx_strand_id
1 'polypeptide(L)' 'PEVSIYYRDQPPLEFKNERIANENDFLLMDDFARALDTGSEPILNAQAGRDIAATVFAAVESGKTGQLVEVDC' A
#
# COMPACT_ATOMS: atom_id res chain seq x y z
N PRO A 1 1.32 0.57 -8.09
CA PRO A 1 2.22 1.75 -8.13
C PRO A 1 3.15 1.74 -9.34
N GLU A 2 3.34 2.89 -9.98
CA GLU A 2 4.36 3.10 -11.01
C GLU A 2 5.54 3.82 -10.36
N VAL A 3 6.75 3.29 -10.53
CA VAL A 3 7.98 3.87 -10.00
C VAL A 3 8.97 4.11 -11.13
N SER A 4 9.76 5.16 -11.02
CA SER A 4 10.85 5.43 -11.96
C SER A 4 12.19 4.96 -11.39
N ILE A 5 12.91 4.12 -12.13
CA ILE A 5 14.23 3.60 -11.75
C ILE A 5 15.33 4.39 -12.48
N TYR A 6 16.31 4.88 -11.71
CA TYR A 6 17.46 5.64 -12.22
C TYR A 6 18.78 4.98 -11.82
N TYR A 7 19.73 4.86 -12.75
CA TYR A 7 21.07 4.29 -12.50
C TYR A 7 22.18 5.00 -13.28
N ARG A 8 23.44 4.79 -12.88
CA ARG A 8 24.61 5.44 -13.51
C ARG A 8 24.79 4.90 -14.94
N ASP A 9 25.03 5.81 -15.89
CA ASP A 9 25.19 5.51 -17.33
C ASP A 9 23.90 5.05 -18.04
N GLN A 10 22.73 5.34 -17.47
CA GLN A 10 21.43 5.05 -18.09
C GLN A 10 21.26 5.76 -19.44
N PRO A 11 20.93 5.03 -20.53
CA PRO A 11 20.65 5.62 -21.84
C PRO A 11 19.52 6.66 -21.81
N PRO A 12 19.66 7.81 -22.52
CA PRO A 12 18.68 8.89 -22.48
C PRO A 12 17.26 8.53 -22.95
N LEU A 13 17.13 7.46 -23.74
CA LEU A 13 15.88 7.00 -24.34
C LEU A 13 15.35 5.70 -23.70
N GLU A 14 15.99 5.22 -22.64
CA GLU A 14 15.50 4.03 -21.94
C GLU A 14 14.20 4.34 -21.19
N PHE A 15 13.21 3.46 -21.35
CA PHE A 15 11.97 3.56 -20.61
C PHE A 15 12.24 3.21 -19.13
N LYS A 16 11.98 4.16 -18.25
CA LYS A 16 12.42 4.14 -16.84
C LYS A 16 11.32 3.83 -15.84
N ASN A 17 10.07 3.74 -16.29
CA ASN A 17 8.93 3.55 -15.41
C ASN A 17 8.55 2.08 -15.37
N GLU A 18 8.44 1.50 -14.18
CA GLU A 18 7.92 0.16 -14.00
C GLU A 18 6.71 0.14 -13.07
N ARG A 19 5.73 -0.70 -13.42
CA ARG A 19 4.61 -1.01 -12.52
C ARG A 19 5.04 -2.07 -11.51
N ILE A 20 5.56 -1.62 -10.38
CA ILE A 20 5.90 -2.48 -9.25
C ILE A 20 4.67 -2.66 -8.37
N ALA A 21 3.73 -3.52 -8.81
CA ALA A 21 2.73 -4.22 -7.96
C ALA A 21 1.76 -5.13 -8.73
N ASN A 22 2.02 -5.48 -10.00
CA ASN A 22 0.99 -6.18 -10.78
C ASN A 22 0.60 -7.56 -10.17
N GLU A 23 1.55 -8.23 -9.52
CA GLU A 23 1.30 -9.51 -8.86
C GLU A 23 0.61 -9.34 -7.50
N ASN A 24 1.00 -8.36 -6.69
CA ASN A 24 0.36 -8.12 -5.39
C ASN A 24 -1.10 -7.66 -5.54
N ASP A 25 -1.39 -6.82 -6.53
CA ASP A 25 -2.77 -6.38 -6.83
C ASP A 25 -3.64 -7.57 -7.23
N PHE A 26 -3.09 -8.50 -8.03
CA PHE A 26 -3.75 -9.76 -8.37
C PHE A 26 -3.98 -10.64 -7.14
N LEU A 27 -2.95 -10.87 -6.33
CA LEU A 27 -3.02 -11.71 -5.13
C LEU A 27 -4.01 -11.16 -4.09
N LEU A 28 -4.09 -9.84 -3.92
CA LEU A 28 -5.08 -9.20 -3.06
C LEU A 28 -6.51 -9.43 -3.56
N MET A 29 -6.74 -9.34 -4.87
CA MET A 29 -8.07 -9.57 -5.45
C MET A 29 -8.47 -11.04 -5.45
N ASP A 30 -7.52 -11.94 -5.72
CA ASP A 30 -7.74 -13.40 -5.63
C ASP A 30 -8.07 -13.83 -4.19
N ASP A 31 -7.35 -13.29 -3.20
CA ASP A 31 -7.64 -13.54 -1.79
C ASP A 31 -9.04 -13.06 -1.39
N PHE A 32 -9.42 -11.86 -1.83
CA PHE A 32 -10.74 -11.32 -1.57
C PHE A 32 -11.85 -12.17 -2.21
N ALA A 33 -11.70 -12.60 -3.46
CA ALA A 33 -12.65 -13.46 -4.13
C ALA A 33 -12.80 -14.82 -3.42
N ARG A 34 -11.68 -15.45 -3.05
CA ARG A 34 -11.68 -16.71 -2.30
C ARG A 34 -12.32 -16.56 -0.92
N ALA A 35 -12.11 -15.44 -0.23
CA ALA A 35 -12.77 -15.14 1.04
C ALA A 35 -14.30 -15.08 0.90
N LEU A 36 -14.81 -14.49 -0.20
CA LEU A 36 -16.26 -14.48 -0.50
C LEU A 36 -16.80 -15.89 -0.74
N ASP A 37 -16.09 -16.72 -1.51
CA ASP A 37 -16.54 -18.07 -1.86
C ASP A 37 -16.51 -19.03 -0.67
N THR A 38 -15.54 -18.89 0.22
CA THR A 38 -15.31 -19.81 1.34
C THR A 38 -15.85 -19.32 2.68
N GLY A 39 -16.20 -18.03 2.77
CA GLY A 39 -16.54 -17.37 4.04
C GLY A 39 -15.34 -17.21 4.98
N SER A 40 -14.11 -17.36 4.49
CA SER A 40 -12.90 -17.13 5.29
C SER A 40 -12.63 -15.64 5.48
N GLU A 41 -11.88 -15.29 6.52
CA GLU A 41 -11.40 -13.93 6.71
C GLU A 41 -10.38 -13.57 5.61
N PRO A 42 -10.53 -12.43 4.90
CA PRO A 42 -9.54 -11.98 3.93
C PRO A 42 -8.30 -11.42 4.64
N ILE A 43 -7.17 -11.38 3.92
CA ILE A 43 -5.91 -10.79 4.41
C ILE A 43 -6.10 -9.31 4.78
N LEU A 44 -6.95 -8.59 4.04
CA LEU A 44 -7.31 -7.20 4.31
C LEU A 44 -8.82 -7.06 4.53
N ASN A 45 -9.21 -6.99 5.80
CA ASN A 45 -10.60 -6.76 6.18
C ASN A 45 -10.86 -5.27 6.49
N ALA A 46 -12.12 -4.94 6.77
CA ALA A 46 -12.53 -3.56 7.03
C ALA A 46 -11.88 -2.96 8.28
N GLN A 47 -11.55 -3.77 9.30
CA GLN A 47 -10.88 -3.29 10.50
C GLN A 47 -9.42 -2.96 10.21
N ALA A 48 -8.67 -3.90 9.63
CA ALA A 48 -7.29 -3.69 9.20
C ALA A 48 -7.17 -2.47 8.26
N GLY A 49 -8.13 -2.29 7.35
CA GLY A 49 -8.19 -1.10 6.49
C GLY A 49 -8.34 0.22 7.28
N ARG A 50 -9.16 0.23 8.35
CA ARG A 50 -9.28 1.40 9.23
C ARG A 50 -8.00 1.64 10.02
N ASP A 51 -7.38 0.60 10.57
CA ASP A 51 -6.16 0.72 11.40
C ASP A 51 -4.99 1.28 10.58
N ILE A 52 -4.85 0.86 9.32
CA ILE A 52 -3.87 1.41 8.37
C ILE A 52 -4.15 2.89 8.15
N ALA A 53 -5.40 3.26 7.87
CA ALA A 53 -5.78 4.65 7.65
C ALA A 53 -5.52 5.51 8.89
N ALA A 54 -5.90 5.04 10.08
CA ALA A 54 -5.66 5.72 11.35
C ALA A 54 -4.16 5.98 11.57
N THR A 55 -3.32 4.99 11.29
CA THR A 55 -1.86 5.12 11.37
C THR A 55 -1.34 6.22 10.45
N VAL A 56 -1.80 6.24 9.19
CA VAL A 56 -1.40 7.28 8.22
C VAL A 56 -1.86 8.66 8.68
N PHE A 57 -3.09 8.78 9.18
CA PHE A 57 -3.61 10.06 9.70
C PHE A 57 -2.78 10.56 10.90
N ALA A 58 -2.48 9.69 11.87
CA ALA A 58 -1.65 10.04 13.01
C ALA A 58 -0.24 10.47 12.60
N ALA A 59 0.38 9.78 11.65
CA ALA A 59 1.70 10.13 11.13
C ALA A 59 1.71 11.50 10.43
N VAL A 60 0.67 11.79 9.63
CA VAL A 60 0.52 13.09 8.97
C VAL A 60 0.35 14.20 9.99
N GLU A 61 -0.44 13.99 11.04
CA GLU A 61 -0.67 14.99 12.08
C GLU A 61 0.58 15.20 12.95
N SER A 62 1.28 14.13 13.30
CA SER A 62 2.56 14.17 14.00
C SER A 62 3.59 14.97 13.19
N GLY A 63 3.67 14.76 11.87
CA GLY A 63 4.56 15.51 10.99
C GLY A 63 4.28 17.02 10.94
N LYS A 64 3.02 17.43 11.08
CA LYS A 64 2.63 18.86 11.12
C LYS A 64 2.93 19.52 12.46
N THR A 65 2.69 18.79 13.56
CA THR A 65 2.76 19.34 14.92
C THR A 65 4.13 19.15 15.56
N GLY A 66 4.93 18.20 15.08
CA GLY A 66 6.17 17.77 15.71
C GLY A 66 5.95 17.03 17.04
N GLN A 67 4.71 16.61 17.34
CA GLN A 67 4.35 15.94 18.58
C GLN A 67 4.02 14.47 18.35
N LEU A 68 4.11 13.68 19.41
CA LEU A 68 3.60 12.31 19.41
C LEU A 68 2.07 12.35 19.27
N VAL A 69 1.54 11.58 18.32
CA VAL A 69 0.10 11.41 18.09
C VAL A 69 -0.20 9.91 18.20
N GLU A 70 -1.11 9.54 19.10
CA GLU A 70 -1.57 8.16 19.27
C GLU A 70 -2.42 7.71 18.07
N VAL A 71 -2.42 6.41 17.81
CA VAL A 71 -3.22 5.80 16.74
C VAL A 71 -4.47 5.17 17.36
N ASP A 72 -5.65 5.62 16.93
CA ASP A 72 -6.93 5.03 17.33
C ASP A 72 -7.30 3.85 16.41
N CYS A 73 -7.13 2.61 16.91
CA CYS A 73 -7.43 1.34 16.23
C CYS A 73 -8.66 0.64 16.82
#